data_AF-A0A7G2TLN3-F1
#
_entry.id   AF-A0A7G2TLN3-F1
#
_cell.length_a   1.000
_cell.length_b   1.000
_cell.length_c   1.000
_cell.angle_alpha   90.00
_cell.angle_beta   90.00
_cell.angle_gamma   90.00
#
_symmetry.space_group_name_H-M   'P 1'
#
loop_
_entity.id
_entity.type
_entity.pdbx_description
1 polymer ?
#
loop_
_entity_poly.entity_id
_entity_poly.type
_entity_poly.pdbx_seq_one_letter_code
_entity_poly.pdbx_strand_id
1 'polypeptide(L)'
;MGLAMSLALSMALSGCFFETEQSLRAQLSETLYLREPLYFRDQLGCTAALYSLYSRYPKPGVILVSDLTAALFLMERGRAVAFNVGLSPDDISREVIGREQRSGLGIVNAGVSGATGCLEERLEVPLYEAMLNPEVVTVYDPQARVLSLIEWEQKRVWVLRSYD
;
A
#
# COMPACT_ATOMS: atom_id res chain seq x y z
N MET A 1 -47.96 35.29 -8.12
CA MET A 1 -47.37 34.16 -7.36
C MET A 1 -46.95 33.10 -8.37
N GLY A 2 -45.67 32.77 -8.45
CA GLY A 2 -45.15 31.74 -9.36
C GLY A 2 -43.62 31.81 -9.37
N LEU A 3 -42.99 30.90 -8.64
CA LEU A 3 -41.61 30.99 -8.16
C LEU A 3 -40.55 31.01 -9.28
N ALA A 4 -39.55 31.87 -9.10
CA ALA A 4 -38.25 31.78 -9.75
C ALA A 4 -37.54 30.51 -9.27
N MET A 5 -37.36 29.54 -10.17
CA MET A 5 -36.61 28.31 -9.91
C MET A 5 -35.15 28.55 -10.30
N SER A 6 -34.36 29.08 -9.37
CA SER A 6 -32.93 29.31 -9.55
C SER A 6 -32.19 27.98 -9.72
N LEU A 7 -31.69 27.71 -10.93
CA LEU A 7 -30.64 26.70 -11.18
C LEU A 7 -29.35 27.17 -10.51
N ALA A 8 -29.02 26.59 -9.36
CA ALA A 8 -27.71 26.74 -8.74
C ALA A 8 -27.27 25.39 -8.19
N LEU A 9 -26.72 24.54 -9.06
CA LEU A 9 -26.06 23.31 -8.63
C LEU A 9 -24.94 22.90 -9.61
N SER A 10 -23.89 23.71 -9.68
CA SER A 10 -22.69 23.37 -10.46
C SER A 10 -21.41 23.95 -9.85
N MET A 11 -21.12 23.66 -8.57
CA MET A 11 -19.79 23.93 -7.99
C MET A 11 -19.39 22.81 -7.03
N ALA A 12 -18.85 21.71 -7.56
CA ALA A 12 -18.13 20.71 -6.77
C ALA A 12 -17.12 19.88 -7.60
N LEU A 13 -16.46 20.49 -8.61
CA LEU A 13 -15.32 19.85 -9.29
C LEU A 13 -14.08 20.74 -9.20
N SER A 14 -13.55 20.85 -7.99
CA SER A 14 -12.16 21.24 -7.75
C SER A 14 -11.64 20.48 -6.53
N GLY A 15 -11.78 19.15 -6.55
CA GLY A 15 -11.08 18.30 -5.60
C GLY A 15 -9.66 18.07 -6.11
N CYS A 16 -8.69 18.81 -5.59
CA CYS A 16 -7.29 18.43 -5.70
C CYS A 16 -7.12 17.04 -5.04
N PHE A 17 -7.16 16.00 -5.86
CA PHE A 17 -6.29 14.82 -6.00
C PHE A 17 -5.41 14.32 -4.84
N PHE A 18 -5.69 14.66 -3.58
CA PHE A 18 -4.99 14.09 -2.42
C PHE A 18 -5.83 12.99 -1.78
N GLU A 19 -5.18 11.85 -1.55
CA GLU A 19 -5.77 10.76 -0.80
C GLU A 19 -5.91 11.15 0.67
N THR A 20 -7.05 10.82 1.27
CA THR A 20 -7.24 11.00 2.72
C THR A 20 -6.84 9.73 3.45
N GLU A 21 -6.35 9.88 4.69
CA GLU A 21 -6.09 8.76 5.59
C GLU A 21 -7.28 7.80 5.65
N GLN A 22 -8.50 8.36 5.77
CA GLN A 22 -9.72 7.57 5.88
C GLN A 22 -10.00 6.77 4.61
N SER A 23 -9.76 7.36 3.43
CA SER A 23 -9.91 6.67 2.13
C SER A 23 -8.91 5.52 2.00
N LEU A 24 -7.63 5.78 2.30
CA LEU A 24 -6.59 4.76 2.24
C LEU A 24 -6.88 3.62 3.22
N ARG A 25 -7.24 3.95 4.47
CA ARG A 25 -7.59 2.96 5.48
C ARG A 25 -8.82 2.14 5.09
N ALA A 26 -9.80 2.74 4.43
CA ALA A 26 -10.98 2.01 3.93
C ALA A 26 -10.58 0.96 2.86
N GLN A 27 -9.71 1.32 1.91
CA GLN A 27 -9.18 0.41 0.90
C GLN A 27 -8.36 -0.73 1.55
N LEU A 28 -7.40 -0.37 2.41
CA LEU A 28 -6.55 -1.34 3.11
C LEU A 28 -7.34 -2.29 4.03
N SER A 29 -8.53 -1.88 4.47
CA SER A 29 -9.41 -2.72 5.29
C SER A 29 -9.94 -3.93 4.53
N GLU A 30 -9.77 -4.02 3.21
CA GLU A 30 -10.08 -5.25 2.46
C GLU A 30 -9.06 -6.36 2.71
N THR A 31 -7.81 -6.01 2.99
CA THR A 31 -6.69 -6.94 3.15
C THR A 31 -6.19 -7.05 4.60
N LEU A 32 -6.41 -6.03 5.44
CA LEU A 32 -5.82 -5.94 6.79
C LEU A 32 -6.83 -5.56 7.88
N TYR A 33 -6.50 -5.89 9.13
CA TYR A 33 -7.26 -5.47 10.32
C TYR A 33 -6.57 -4.28 11.00
N LEU A 34 -6.88 -3.07 10.54
CA LEU A 34 -6.21 -1.82 10.93
C LEU A 34 -6.86 -1.18 12.16
N ARG A 35 -6.05 -0.53 13.00
CA ARG A 35 -6.46 0.38 14.08
C ARG A 35 -6.31 1.84 13.65
N GLU A 36 -5.97 2.72 14.59
CA GLU A 36 -5.57 4.09 14.33
C GLU A 36 -4.24 4.22 13.56
N PRO A 37 -4.11 5.27 12.73
CA PRO A 37 -2.85 5.63 12.09
C PRO A 37 -1.85 6.12 13.15
N LEU A 38 -0.60 5.65 13.03
CA LEU A 38 0.56 6.18 13.75
C LEU A 38 1.25 7.28 12.95
N TYR A 39 1.10 7.22 11.62
CA TYR A 39 1.63 8.20 10.68
C TYR A 39 0.79 8.16 9.40
N PHE A 40 0.57 9.32 8.79
CA PHE A 40 0.00 9.44 7.47
C PHE A 40 0.51 10.73 6.82
N ARG A 41 1.00 10.61 5.59
CA ARG A 41 1.33 11.74 4.74
C ARG A 41 1.02 11.39 3.29
N ASP A 42 0.31 12.30 2.64
CA ASP A 42 0.01 12.25 1.22
C ASP A 42 0.43 13.59 0.60
N GLN A 43 1.19 13.54 -0.49
CA GLN A 43 1.60 14.71 -1.24
C GLN A 43 1.75 14.33 -2.72
N LEU A 44 2.08 15.30 -3.57
CA LEU A 44 2.12 15.08 -5.01
C LEU A 44 3.14 13.97 -5.33
N GLY A 45 2.65 12.87 -5.90
CA GLY A 45 3.48 11.73 -6.35
C GLY A 45 3.70 10.61 -5.32
N CYS A 46 3.25 10.75 -4.06
CA CYS A 46 3.39 9.66 -3.09
C CYS A 46 2.37 9.68 -1.95
N THR A 47 2.25 8.51 -1.31
CA THR A 47 1.59 8.34 -0.02
C THR A 47 2.45 7.44 0.86
N ALA A 48 2.63 7.81 2.13
CA ALA A 48 3.25 6.97 3.15
C ALA A 48 2.40 6.97 4.41
N ALA A 49 2.14 5.78 4.96
CA ALA A 49 1.39 5.64 6.19
C ALA A 49 1.96 4.51 7.07
N LEU A 50 1.72 4.63 8.37
CA LEU A 50 2.03 3.60 9.35
C LEU A 50 0.78 3.39 10.20
N TYR A 51 0.31 2.15 10.29
CA TYR A 51 -0.87 1.80 11.08
C TYR A 51 -0.53 0.78 12.16
N SER A 52 -1.27 0.84 13.26
CA SER A 52 -1.34 -0.28 14.21
C SER A 52 -2.33 -1.35 13.72
N LEU A 53 -2.10 -2.61 14.10
CA LEU A 53 -2.90 -3.76 13.69
C LEU A 53 -3.67 -4.38 14.88
N TYR A 54 -4.86 -4.91 14.61
CA TYR A 54 -5.58 -5.77 15.56
C TYR A 54 -5.05 -7.22 15.54
N SER A 55 -4.64 -7.69 14.36
CA SER A 55 -4.35 -9.09 14.07
C SER A 55 -2.85 -9.37 13.90
N ARG A 56 -2.49 -10.66 13.94
CA ARG A 56 -1.17 -11.20 13.56
C ARG A 56 -1.21 -12.00 12.24
N TYR A 57 -2.25 -11.79 11.44
CA TYR A 57 -2.46 -12.42 10.14
C TYR A 57 -3.30 -11.49 9.24
N PRO A 58 -3.12 -11.57 7.91
CA PRO A 58 -3.92 -10.80 6.96
C PRO A 58 -5.36 -11.32 6.92
N LYS A 59 -6.26 -10.59 6.27
CA LYS A 59 -7.63 -11.05 6.06
C LYS A 59 -7.67 -12.30 5.16
N PRO A 60 -8.69 -13.18 5.30
CA PRO A 60 -8.79 -14.43 4.53
C PRO A 60 -8.75 -14.28 3.00
N GLY A 61 -9.01 -13.09 2.46
CA GLY A 61 -8.94 -12.82 1.01
C GLY A 61 -7.51 -12.69 0.46
N VAL A 62 -6.52 -12.48 1.33
CA VAL A 62 -5.10 -12.37 0.94
C VAL A 62 -4.50 -13.76 0.83
N ILE A 63 -3.98 -14.09 -0.35
CA ILE A 63 -3.42 -15.42 -0.62
C ILE A 63 -1.96 -15.44 -0.17
N LEU A 64 -1.63 -16.35 0.74
CA LEU A 64 -0.24 -16.61 1.12
C LEU A 64 0.46 -17.38 0.00
N VAL A 65 1.60 -16.87 -0.47
CA VAL A 65 2.37 -17.46 -1.57
C VAL A 65 3.80 -17.72 -1.14
N SER A 66 4.27 -18.96 -1.36
CA SER A 66 5.65 -19.38 -1.08
C SER A 66 6.51 -19.50 -2.34
N ASP A 67 6.00 -19.00 -3.47
CA ASP A 67 6.69 -19.00 -4.75
C ASP A 67 6.40 -17.68 -5.49
N LEU A 68 7.46 -17.03 -6.00
CA LEU A 68 7.36 -15.76 -6.71
C LEU A 68 6.61 -15.90 -8.04
N THR A 69 6.72 -17.05 -8.71
CA THR A 69 6.02 -17.28 -9.99
C THR A 69 4.52 -17.34 -9.76
N ALA A 70 4.07 -18.09 -8.76
CA ALA A 70 2.68 -18.13 -8.32
C ALA A 70 2.17 -16.76 -7.84
N ALA A 71 3.01 -16.01 -7.12
CA ALA A 71 2.68 -14.65 -6.70
C ALA A 71 2.37 -13.75 -7.91
N LEU A 72 3.28 -13.69 -8.89
CA LEU A 72 3.10 -12.90 -10.11
C LEU A 72 1.83 -13.31 -10.87
N PHE A 73 1.63 -14.61 -11.07
CA PHE A 73 0.44 -15.16 -11.73
C PHE A 73 -0.88 -14.74 -11.04
N LEU A 74 -0.89 -14.65 -9.71
CA LEU A 74 -2.06 -14.20 -8.94
C LEU A 74 -2.25 -12.68 -9.02
N MET A 75 -1.16 -11.92 -8.92
CA MET A 75 -1.18 -10.46 -9.01
C MET A 75 -1.65 -9.98 -10.39
N GLU A 76 -1.22 -10.63 -11.48
CA GLU A 76 -1.72 -10.38 -12.85
C GLU A 76 -3.24 -10.61 -13.00
N ARG A 77 -3.84 -11.39 -12.10
CA ARG A 77 -5.30 -11.61 -12.03
C ARG A 77 -6.00 -10.70 -11.03
N GLY A 78 -5.31 -9.67 -10.54
CA GLY A 78 -5.89 -8.72 -9.59
C GLY A 78 -6.10 -9.29 -8.20
N ARG A 79 -5.36 -10.34 -7.80
CA ARG A 79 -5.46 -10.94 -6.47
C ARG A 79 -4.38 -10.40 -5.54
N ALA A 80 -4.79 -9.97 -4.35
CA ALA A 80 -3.85 -9.60 -3.29
C ALA A 80 -3.08 -10.82 -2.78
N VAL A 81 -1.77 -10.67 -2.60
CA VAL A 81 -0.86 -11.74 -2.17
C VAL A 81 -0.04 -11.31 -0.96
N ALA A 82 0.22 -12.26 -0.06
CA ALA A 82 1.18 -12.14 1.02
C ALA A 82 2.39 -13.04 0.70
N PHE A 83 3.57 -12.45 0.58
CA PHE A 83 4.79 -13.20 0.27
C PHE A 83 5.30 -13.92 1.53
N ASN A 84 5.45 -15.24 1.42
CA ASN A 84 6.03 -16.12 2.44
C ASN A 84 7.12 -16.99 1.82
N VAL A 85 8.12 -16.32 1.24
CA VAL A 85 9.21 -16.91 0.46
C VAL A 85 10.55 -16.93 1.21
N GLY A 86 10.57 -16.49 2.48
CA GLY A 86 11.80 -16.39 3.28
C GLY A 86 12.78 -15.30 2.82
N LEU A 87 12.28 -14.31 2.08
CA LEU A 87 13.05 -13.17 1.56
C LEU A 87 12.60 -11.88 2.24
N SER A 88 13.51 -10.93 2.37
CA SER A 88 13.18 -9.57 2.83
C SER A 88 12.30 -8.84 1.80
N PRO A 89 11.51 -7.83 2.20
CA PRO A 89 10.79 -6.98 1.25
C PRO A 89 11.65 -6.40 0.12
N ASP A 90 12.90 -6.02 0.44
CA ASP A 90 13.87 -5.52 -0.53
C ASP A 90 14.34 -6.59 -1.52
N ASP A 91 14.59 -7.82 -1.05
CA ASP A 91 14.89 -8.97 -1.91
C ASP A 91 13.70 -9.33 -2.82
N ILE A 92 12.48 -9.35 -2.28
CA ILE A 92 11.25 -9.58 -3.06
C ILE A 92 11.14 -8.51 -4.15
N SER A 93 11.33 -7.24 -3.80
CA SER A 93 11.30 -6.13 -4.75
C SER A 93 12.31 -6.34 -5.88
N ARG A 94 13.57 -6.66 -5.57
CA ARG A 94 14.60 -6.95 -6.60
C ARG A 94 14.21 -8.08 -7.55
N GLU A 95 13.74 -9.20 -7.00
CA GLU A 95 13.33 -10.36 -7.79
C GLU A 95 12.11 -10.06 -8.67
N VAL A 96 11.16 -9.30 -8.13
CA VAL A 96 9.95 -8.87 -8.84
C VAL A 96 10.29 -7.85 -9.92
N ILE A 97 11.14 -6.84 -9.65
CA ILE A 97 11.65 -5.87 -10.64
C ILE A 97 12.25 -6.58 -11.86
N GLY A 98 13.07 -7.61 -11.63
CA GLY A 98 13.68 -8.40 -12.70
C GLY A 98 12.66 -9.08 -13.61
N ARG A 99 11.43 -9.30 -13.11
CA ARG A 99 10.33 -9.99 -13.82
C ARG A 99 9.23 -9.03 -14.30
N GLU A 100 9.09 -7.85 -13.67
CA GLU A 100 8.03 -6.85 -13.86
C GLU A 100 8.17 -5.99 -15.14
N GLN A 101 9.32 -6.02 -15.84
CA GLN A 101 9.53 -5.17 -17.04
C GLN A 101 8.46 -5.33 -18.14
N ARG A 102 7.56 -6.32 -18.04
CA ARG A 102 6.46 -6.56 -18.98
C ARG A 102 5.04 -6.47 -18.39
N SER A 103 4.86 -6.53 -17.07
CA SER A 103 3.53 -6.71 -16.44
C SER A 103 2.84 -5.41 -16.02
N GLY A 104 3.59 -4.34 -15.72
CA GLY A 104 3.02 -3.02 -15.39
C GLY A 104 2.23 -2.99 -14.07
N LEU A 105 2.50 -3.90 -13.12
CA LEU A 105 1.81 -3.95 -11.83
C LEU A 105 2.14 -2.70 -11.01
N GLY A 106 3.35 -2.15 -11.15
CA GLY A 106 3.77 -0.93 -10.45
C GLY A 106 4.18 -1.22 -9.02
N ILE A 107 4.63 -2.46 -8.75
CA ILE A 107 5.17 -2.88 -7.45
C ILE A 107 6.44 -2.07 -7.14
N VAL A 108 7.25 -1.82 -8.17
CA VAL A 108 8.48 -1.01 -8.10
C VAL A 108 8.17 0.41 -7.63
N ASN A 109 7.13 1.01 -8.19
CA ASN A 109 6.72 2.38 -7.88
C ASN A 109 6.10 2.45 -6.47
N ALA A 110 5.33 1.44 -6.06
CA ALA A 110 4.81 1.35 -4.69
C ALA A 110 5.90 1.09 -3.63
N GLY A 111 7.15 0.81 -4.03
CA GLY A 111 8.29 0.61 -3.15
C GLY A 111 8.78 1.87 -2.45
N VAL A 112 9.71 1.71 -1.50
CA VAL A 112 10.23 2.82 -0.67
C VAL A 112 10.80 3.96 -1.48
N SER A 113 11.48 3.70 -2.59
CA SER A 113 12.03 4.75 -3.45
C SER A 113 10.97 5.73 -3.96
N GLY A 114 9.75 5.25 -4.23
CA GLY A 114 8.63 6.09 -4.67
C GLY A 114 7.90 6.80 -3.52
N ALA A 115 8.10 6.36 -2.28
CA ALA A 115 7.41 6.89 -1.10
C ALA A 115 8.30 7.74 -0.17
N THR A 116 9.61 7.83 -0.41
CA THR A 116 10.56 8.58 0.44
C THR A 116 10.19 10.04 0.63
N GLY A 117 9.68 10.72 -0.42
CA GLY A 117 9.24 12.10 -0.31
C GLY A 117 8.13 12.31 0.74
N CYS A 118 7.32 11.26 0.97
CA CYS A 118 6.23 11.26 1.93
C CYS A 118 6.66 10.79 3.32
N LEU A 119 7.94 10.53 3.56
CA LEU A 119 8.42 10.03 4.83
C LEU A 119 9.11 11.15 5.61
N GLU A 120 8.84 11.20 6.91
CA GLU A 120 9.64 12.03 7.81
C GLU A 120 10.99 11.37 8.08
N GLU A 121 12.06 12.17 8.17
CA GLU A 121 13.44 11.71 8.37
C GLU A 121 13.56 10.68 9.52
N ARG A 122 12.87 10.93 10.64
CA ARG A 122 12.85 10.02 11.81
C ARG A 122 12.27 8.63 11.54
N LEU A 123 11.53 8.46 10.44
CA LEU A 123 10.88 7.22 10.04
C LEU A 123 11.66 6.47 8.94
N GLU A 124 12.68 7.09 8.34
CA GLU A 124 13.50 6.47 7.30
C GLU A 124 14.23 5.23 7.81
N VAL A 125 14.95 5.35 8.93
CA VAL A 125 15.70 4.22 9.51
C VAL A 125 14.77 3.06 9.91
N PRO A 126 13.68 3.27 10.66
CA PRO A 126 12.74 2.18 10.96
C PRO A 126 12.13 1.50 9.73
N LEU A 127 11.85 2.27 8.67
CA LEU A 127 11.33 1.69 7.43
C LEU A 127 12.41 0.89 6.69
N TYR A 128 13.64 1.40 6.66
CA TYR A 128 14.77 0.71 6.06
C TYR A 128 15.08 -0.62 6.78
N GLU A 129 15.04 -0.62 8.10
CA GLU A 129 15.15 -1.84 8.91
C GLU A 129 14.03 -2.85 8.57
N ALA A 130 12.79 -2.38 8.41
CA ALA A 130 11.67 -3.24 8.02
C ALA A 130 11.87 -3.83 6.61
N MET A 131 12.42 -3.07 5.66
CA MET A 131 12.68 -3.56 4.30
C MET A 131 13.73 -4.66 4.23
N LEU A 132 14.73 -4.63 5.12
CA LEU A 132 15.82 -5.61 5.14
C LEU A 132 15.54 -6.82 6.02
N ASN A 133 14.43 -6.81 6.77
CA ASN A 133 14.10 -7.87 7.71
C ASN A 133 13.28 -8.98 7.01
N PRO A 134 13.78 -10.24 6.93
CA PRO A 134 13.05 -11.35 6.31
C PRO A 134 11.80 -11.80 7.09
N GLU A 135 11.62 -11.38 8.34
CA GLU A 135 10.40 -11.62 9.12
C GLU A 135 9.26 -10.66 8.75
N VAL A 136 9.55 -9.61 7.97
CA VAL A 136 8.55 -8.64 7.52
C VAL A 136 7.81 -9.21 6.32
N VAL A 137 6.49 -9.37 6.50
CA VAL A 137 5.64 -9.91 5.44
C VAL A 137 5.26 -8.80 4.48
N THR A 138 5.66 -8.94 3.22
CA THR A 138 5.18 -8.08 2.14
C THR A 138 3.79 -8.54 1.69
N VAL A 139 2.84 -7.62 1.66
CA VAL A 139 1.55 -7.81 0.99
C VAL A 139 1.45 -6.82 -0.16
N TYR A 140 1.06 -7.30 -1.33
CA TYR A 140 0.76 -6.44 -2.46
C TYR A 140 -0.68 -6.65 -2.90
N ASP A 141 -1.41 -5.55 -3.02
CA ASP A 141 -2.75 -5.51 -3.58
C ASP A 141 -2.70 -4.81 -4.95
N PRO A 142 -2.85 -5.53 -6.07
CA PRO A 142 -2.84 -4.95 -7.41
C PRO A 142 -4.05 -4.04 -7.70
N GLN A 143 -5.20 -4.25 -7.04
CA GLN A 143 -6.39 -3.42 -7.24
C GLN A 143 -6.21 -2.06 -6.59
N ALA A 144 -5.74 -2.06 -5.34
CA ALA A 144 -5.43 -0.84 -4.62
C ALA A 144 -4.08 -0.22 -5.05
N ARG A 145 -3.24 -0.97 -5.79
CA ARG A 145 -1.85 -0.62 -6.12
C ARG A 145 -1.06 -0.23 -4.86
N VAL A 146 -1.20 -1.04 -3.82
CA VAL A 146 -0.58 -0.78 -2.50
C VAL A 146 0.43 -1.85 -2.17
N LEU A 147 1.60 -1.41 -1.71
CA LEU A 147 2.57 -2.23 -1.01
C LEU A 147 2.40 -2.04 0.51
N SER A 148 2.24 -3.14 1.23
CA SER A 148 2.18 -3.17 2.69
C SER A 148 3.32 -4.00 3.25
N LEU A 149 4.10 -3.45 4.18
CA LEU A 149 5.17 -4.15 4.89
C LEU A 149 4.71 -4.40 6.32
N ILE A 150 4.47 -5.66 6.66
CA ILE A 150 3.81 -6.03 7.90
C ILE A 150 4.80 -6.61 8.90
N GLU A 151 4.79 -6.00 10.08
CA GLU A 151 5.57 -6.41 11.24
C GLU A 151 4.60 -6.99 12.28
N TRP A 152 4.34 -8.31 12.20
CA TRP A 152 3.34 -8.97 13.04
C TRP A 152 3.65 -8.92 14.54
N GLU A 153 4.94 -8.99 14.90
CA GLU A 153 5.36 -8.93 16.30
C GLU A 153 5.08 -7.57 16.93
N GLN A 154 5.39 -6.50 16.21
CA GLN A 154 5.14 -5.11 16.59
C GLN A 154 3.70 -4.68 16.33
N LYS A 155 2.89 -5.52 15.65
CA LYS A 155 1.54 -5.23 15.18
C LYS A 155 1.46 -3.89 14.46
N ARG A 156 2.39 -3.66 13.52
CA ARG A 156 2.39 -2.46 12.67
C ARG A 156 2.48 -2.82 11.20
N VAL A 157 1.97 -1.94 10.35
CA VAL A 157 2.10 -2.05 8.90
C VAL A 157 2.51 -0.71 8.30
N TRP A 158 3.60 -0.74 7.53
CA TRP A 158 3.96 0.34 6.63
C TRP A 158 3.18 0.21 5.35
N VAL A 159 2.65 1.32 4.87
CA VAL A 159 1.90 1.38 3.61
C VAL A 159 2.56 2.43 2.75
N LEU A 160 2.96 2.01 1.55
CA LEU A 160 3.72 2.83 0.62
C LEU A 160 3.04 2.79 -0.74
N ARG A 161 2.91 3.97 -1.34
CA ARG A 161 2.37 4.15 -2.68
C ARG A 161 3.10 5.30 -3.36
N SER A 162 3.38 5.13 -4.65
CA SER A 162 3.83 6.20 -5.52
C SER A 162 2.94 6.27 -6.74
N TYR A 163 2.75 7.48 -7.23
CA TYR A 163 1.96 7.76 -8.42
C TYR A 163 2.91 8.38 -9.45
N ASP A 164 3.29 7.56 -10.44
CA ASP A 164 3.93 8.02 -11.68
C ASP A 164 2.88 8.57 -12.65
#